data_AF-G9PHD2-F1
#
_entry.id   AF-G9PHD2-F1
#
_cell.length_a   1.000
_cell.length_b   1.000
_cell.length_c   1.000
_cell.angle_alpha   90.00
_cell.angle_beta   90.00
_cell.angle_gamma   90.00
#
_symmetry.space_group_name_H-M   'P 1'
#
loop_
_entity.id
_entity.type
_entity.pdbx_description
1 polymer ?
#
loop_
_entity_poly.entity_id
_entity_poly.type
_entity_poly.pdbx_seq_one_letter_code
_entity_poly.pdbx_strand_id
1 'polypeptide(L)'
;MGNIDKYRGCLLGGAAGDALGYAIEFDREEAIAARYGSHGIRDYQLDERGLAPFSDDTQMTLYTANSLLCSLAALSTQASGGSQASSSAPVSSDTHAAGGAPAPAPATLPSPAALAAYAPAQMAQFYVEWMYTQVSPYPLANHKAWISSLPELFASRAPGVTCMNACEAMASGAKAVNNSKGCGGIMRMAPVGLINTCPSFSGVELQRLGAQLAELTHCHELGWMPAGVFVHIVSLLSRDETSSVREAATQALNTLPEAFPNAHYLGQLQELLRYTLRLANSDMPDLEAIHALGEGWVAEEALAIGLLCSLRHEDDFAGAITSAVNHGGDSDSTGAITGNIVGAHLGLAGIPPRYLEHLELRDTISKIADDLFTGPQASPDLYFPPVSPDGDAV
;
A
#
# COMPACT_ATOMS: atom_id res chain seq x y z
N MET A 1 12.05 -15.02 5.86
CA MET A 1 11.44 -14.01 6.74
C MET A 1 11.97 -12.67 6.24
N GLY A 2 11.10 -11.68 6.03
CA GLY A 2 11.54 -10.41 5.44
C GLY A 2 12.50 -9.63 6.33
N ASN A 3 12.93 -8.46 5.87
CA ASN A 3 13.76 -7.55 6.62
C ASN A 3 12.91 -6.37 7.12
N ILE A 4 12.83 -6.14 8.43
CA ILE A 4 12.05 -5.03 8.99
C ILE A 4 12.51 -3.67 8.45
N ASP A 5 13.81 -3.53 8.17
CA ASP A 5 14.38 -2.34 7.57
C ASP A 5 13.74 -2.05 6.20
N LYS A 6 13.47 -3.10 5.42
CA LYS A 6 12.79 -3.01 4.11
C LYS A 6 11.30 -2.73 4.21
N TYR A 7 10.64 -3.22 5.25
CA TYR A 7 9.22 -2.91 5.50
C TYR A 7 9.05 -1.43 5.85
N ARG A 8 9.89 -0.93 6.76
CA ARG A 8 9.94 0.50 7.11
C ARG A 8 10.35 1.35 5.92
N GLY A 9 11.39 0.94 5.20
CA GLY A 9 11.86 1.61 3.99
C GLY A 9 10.76 1.72 2.95
N CYS A 10 10.00 0.64 2.71
CA CYS A 10 8.86 0.65 1.79
C CYS A 10 7.81 1.70 2.18
N LEU A 11 7.24 1.64 3.39
CA LEU A 11 6.14 2.53 3.76
C LEU A 11 6.58 3.99 3.96
N LEU A 12 7.72 4.22 4.61
CA LEU A 12 8.26 5.57 4.79
C LEU A 12 8.75 6.14 3.46
N GLY A 13 9.31 5.31 2.58
CA GLY A 13 9.74 5.71 1.26
C GLY A 13 8.58 6.19 0.41
N GLY A 14 7.47 5.45 0.40
CA GLY A 14 6.25 5.87 -0.31
C GLY A 14 5.69 7.17 0.24
N ALA A 15 5.54 7.28 1.56
CA ALA A 15 5.06 8.51 2.18
C ALA A 15 5.99 9.71 1.94
N ALA A 16 7.30 9.47 1.86
CA ALA A 16 8.28 10.50 1.53
C ALA A 16 8.17 10.96 0.07
N GLY A 17 7.91 10.05 -0.87
CA GLY A 17 7.69 10.36 -2.28
C GLY A 17 6.38 11.10 -2.52
N ASP A 18 5.29 10.63 -1.89
CA ASP A 18 3.99 11.31 -1.83
C ASP A 18 4.16 12.75 -1.33
N ALA A 19 4.68 12.94 -0.11
CA ALA A 19 4.82 14.27 0.48
C ALA A 19 5.70 15.24 -0.36
N LEU A 20 6.66 14.72 -1.13
CA LEU A 20 7.46 15.52 -2.04
C LEU A 20 6.65 15.92 -3.29
N GLY A 21 5.92 14.98 -3.89
CA GLY A 21 5.11 15.22 -5.08
C GLY A 21 3.83 16.02 -4.82
N TYR A 22 3.22 15.86 -3.65
CA TYR A 22 1.98 16.54 -3.26
C TYR A 22 2.14 18.07 -3.27
N ALA A 23 3.35 18.57 -3.01
CA ALA A 23 3.66 19.99 -3.07
C ALA A 23 3.54 20.60 -4.48
N ILE A 24 3.48 19.76 -5.53
CA ILE A 24 3.52 20.15 -6.96
C ILE A 24 2.56 19.34 -7.86
N GLU A 25 1.70 18.47 -7.32
CA GLU A 25 0.81 17.54 -8.06
C GLU A 25 0.03 18.18 -9.22
N PHE A 26 -0.40 19.44 -9.07
CA PHE A 26 -1.17 20.17 -10.10
C PHE A 26 -0.36 21.28 -10.80
N ASP A 27 0.92 21.39 -10.50
CA ASP A 27 1.80 22.37 -11.13
C ASP A 27 2.24 21.85 -12.50
N ARG A 28 2.21 22.74 -13.50
CA ARG A 28 2.87 22.47 -14.78
C ARG A 28 4.39 22.50 -14.59
N GLU A 29 5.12 21.80 -15.45
CA GLU A 29 6.60 21.78 -15.45
C GLU A 29 7.22 23.17 -15.47
N GLU A 30 6.66 24.12 -16.21
CA GLU A 30 7.19 25.49 -16.23
C GLU A 30 6.98 26.20 -14.88
N ALA A 31 5.91 25.89 -14.17
CA ALA A 31 5.63 26.42 -12.82
C ALA A 31 6.57 25.78 -11.79
N ILE A 32 6.78 24.45 -11.85
CA ILE A 32 7.75 23.73 -11.02
C ILE A 32 9.14 24.34 -11.23
N ALA A 33 9.58 24.50 -12.48
CA ALA A 33 10.88 25.05 -12.82
C ALA A 33 11.02 26.53 -12.42
N ALA A 34 9.97 27.33 -12.54
CA ALA A 34 9.99 28.73 -12.09
C ALA A 34 10.14 28.84 -10.57
N ARG A 35 9.58 27.88 -9.82
CA ARG A 35 9.53 27.89 -8.36
C ARG A 35 10.77 27.27 -7.71
N TYR A 36 11.30 26.19 -8.29
CA TYR A 36 12.40 25.40 -7.71
C TYR A 36 13.66 25.38 -8.58
N GLY A 37 13.63 26.01 -9.75
CA GLY A 37 14.74 26.02 -10.71
C GLY A 37 14.73 24.79 -11.64
N SER A 38 15.73 24.70 -12.51
CA SER A 38 15.81 23.68 -13.57
C SER A 38 15.92 22.24 -13.08
N HIS A 39 16.16 22.03 -11.78
CA HIS A 39 16.25 20.70 -11.17
C HIS A 39 14.96 20.31 -10.43
N GLY A 40 13.93 21.17 -10.46
CA GLY A 40 12.66 20.94 -9.80
C GLY A 40 12.75 20.86 -8.28
N ILE A 41 11.69 20.37 -7.63
CA ILE A 41 11.64 20.20 -6.17
C ILE A 41 12.60 19.09 -5.73
N ARG A 42 13.35 19.35 -4.65
CA ARG A 42 14.31 18.38 -4.07
C ARG A 42 14.18 18.23 -2.56
N ASP A 43 13.64 19.25 -1.91
CA ASP A 43 13.41 19.34 -0.49
C ASP A 43 11.92 19.60 -0.24
N TYR A 44 11.41 19.19 0.92
CA TYR A 44 10.00 19.36 1.25
C TYR A 44 9.58 20.82 1.30
N GLN A 45 8.35 21.06 0.85
CA GLN A 45 7.59 22.21 1.26
C GLN A 45 6.93 21.91 2.61
N LEU A 46 7.40 22.59 3.66
CA LEU A 46 6.86 22.41 5.01
C LEU A 46 5.63 23.30 5.24
N ASP A 47 4.67 22.78 6.00
CA ASP A 47 3.51 23.52 6.50
C ASP A 47 3.89 24.41 7.71
N GLU A 48 2.88 25.08 8.29
CA GLU A 48 3.07 25.96 9.46
C GLU A 48 3.52 25.23 10.73
N ARG A 49 3.38 23.90 10.79
CA ARG A 49 3.87 23.04 11.88
C ARG A 49 5.31 22.61 11.65
N GLY A 50 5.90 22.93 10.49
CA GLY A 50 7.21 22.47 10.09
C GLY A 50 7.22 21.01 9.64
N LEU A 51 6.08 20.50 9.15
CA LEU A 51 5.93 19.13 8.65
C LEU A 51 5.66 19.12 7.15
N ALA A 52 6.08 18.05 6.47
CA ALA A 52 5.74 17.76 5.09
C ALA A 52 4.46 16.92 5.07
N PRO A 53 3.31 17.49 4.67
CA PRO A 53 2.07 16.74 4.54
C PRO A 53 2.13 15.80 3.32
N PHE A 54 1.48 14.65 3.45
CA PHE A 54 1.23 13.70 2.35
C PHE A 54 -0.23 13.78 1.88
N SER A 55 -0.56 13.26 0.69
CA SER A 55 -1.89 13.30 0.06
C SER A 55 -2.80 12.12 0.48
N ASP A 56 -3.88 11.87 -0.26
CA ASP A 56 -4.72 10.70 -0.07
C ASP A 56 -4.00 9.38 -0.33
N ASP A 57 -2.89 9.38 -1.07
CA ASP A 57 -2.06 8.21 -1.35
C ASP A 57 -1.58 7.53 -0.07
N THR A 58 -0.88 8.27 0.79
CA THR A 58 -0.43 7.77 2.08
C THR A 58 -1.60 7.55 3.03
N GLN A 59 -2.61 8.42 3.05
CA GLN A 59 -3.78 8.19 3.92
C GLN A 59 -4.42 6.84 3.61
N MET A 60 -4.77 6.58 2.35
CA MET A 60 -5.38 5.33 1.94
C MET A 60 -4.43 4.15 2.10
N THR A 61 -3.11 4.32 1.91
CA THR A 61 -2.09 3.29 2.23
C THR A 61 -2.18 2.85 3.69
N LEU A 62 -2.32 3.80 4.64
CA LEU A 62 -2.42 3.48 6.06
C LEU A 62 -3.73 2.75 6.37
N TYR A 63 -4.85 3.12 5.74
CA TYR A 63 -6.11 2.38 5.85
C TYR A 63 -6.01 0.97 5.26
N THR A 64 -5.31 0.80 4.12
CA THR A 64 -5.02 -0.52 3.54
C THR A 64 -4.24 -1.38 4.51
N ALA A 65 -3.15 -0.86 5.08
CA ALA A 65 -2.34 -1.57 6.05
C ALA A 65 -3.13 -1.94 7.32
N ASN A 66 -3.86 -0.99 7.90
CA ASN A 66 -4.64 -1.23 9.10
C ASN A 66 -5.74 -2.30 8.86
N SER A 67 -6.44 -2.24 7.72
CA SER A 67 -7.45 -3.24 7.35
C SER A 67 -6.86 -4.66 7.23
N LEU A 68 -5.68 -4.79 6.62
CA LEU A 68 -5.00 -6.08 6.48
C LEU A 68 -4.59 -6.65 7.84
N LEU A 69 -4.08 -5.82 8.74
CA LEU A 69 -3.76 -6.21 10.12
C LEU A 69 -5.01 -6.68 10.87
N CYS A 70 -6.14 -5.97 10.73
CA CYS A 70 -7.43 -6.40 11.27
C CYS A 70 -7.92 -7.72 10.69
N SER A 71 -7.77 -7.90 9.38
CA SER A 71 -8.14 -9.13 8.69
C SER A 71 -7.34 -10.33 9.20
N LEU A 72 -6.02 -10.16 9.36
CA LEU A 72 -5.14 -11.20 9.90
C LEU A 72 -5.53 -11.56 11.34
N ALA A 73 -5.79 -10.56 12.19
CA ALA A 73 -6.15 -10.77 13.59
C ALA A 73 -7.48 -11.52 13.75
N ALA A 74 -8.49 -11.13 12.96
CA ALA A 74 -9.79 -11.77 12.95
C ALA A 74 -9.68 -13.25 12.55
N LEU A 75 -8.95 -13.53 11.46
CA LEU A 75 -8.76 -14.89 10.97
C LEU A 75 -7.96 -15.77 11.95
N SER A 76 -6.91 -15.24 12.58
CA SER A 76 -6.15 -15.98 13.60
C SER A 76 -6.99 -16.28 14.86
N THR A 77 -7.89 -15.37 15.24
CA THR A 77 -8.81 -15.59 16.36
C THR A 77 -9.85 -16.66 16.03
N GLN A 78 -10.43 -16.63 14.83
CA GLN A 78 -11.38 -17.65 14.35
C GLN A 78 -10.75 -19.05 14.31
N ALA A 79 -9.50 -19.14 13.83
CA ALA A 79 -8.75 -20.39 13.82
C ALA A 79 -8.48 -20.95 15.23
N SER A 80 -8.23 -20.07 16.20
CA SER A 80 -7.97 -20.44 17.60
C SER A 80 -9.24 -20.81 18.36
N GLY A 81 -10.37 -20.16 18.08
CA GLY A 81 -11.67 -20.47 18.69
C GLY A 81 -12.30 -21.78 18.20
N GLY A 82 -12.02 -22.18 16.96
CA GLY A 82 -12.49 -23.45 16.38
C GLY A 82 -11.87 -24.70 17.02
N SER A 83 -10.71 -24.59 17.68
CA SER A 83 -10.05 -25.74 18.30
C SER A 83 -10.55 -26.08 19.72
N GLN A 84 -11.37 -25.24 20.35
CA GLN A 84 -11.92 -25.51 21.69
C GLN A 84 -13.29 -26.20 21.67
N ALA A 85 -13.94 -26.35 20.51
CA ALA A 85 -15.29 -26.91 20.40
C ALA A 85 -15.35 -28.46 20.34
N SER A 86 -14.22 -29.18 20.37
CA SER A 86 -14.20 -30.64 20.16
C SER A 86 -13.71 -31.50 21.34
N SER A 87 -13.63 -30.99 22.56
CA SER A 87 -13.27 -31.82 23.73
C SER A 87 -14.25 -31.68 24.90
N SER A 88 -15.44 -32.26 24.76
CA SER A 88 -16.31 -32.60 25.90
C SER A 88 -16.09 -34.08 26.28
N ALA A 89 -14.98 -34.36 26.96
CA ALA A 89 -14.84 -35.57 27.77
C ALA A 89 -14.98 -35.20 29.25
N PRO A 90 -15.72 -35.96 30.07
CA PRO A 90 -15.98 -35.60 31.46
C PRO A 90 -14.70 -35.79 32.29
N VAL A 91 -14.27 -34.74 33.00
CA VAL A 91 -13.13 -34.78 33.92
C VAL A 91 -13.64 -35.22 35.29
N SER A 92 -13.18 -36.39 35.74
CA SER A 92 -13.24 -36.81 37.14
C SER A 92 -12.16 -36.10 37.97
N SER A 93 -12.53 -35.75 39.20
CA SER A 93 -11.75 -35.00 40.19
C SER A 93 -10.44 -35.66 40.60
N ASP A 94 -9.40 -34.84 40.70
CA ASP A 94 -8.39 -34.76 41.79
C ASP A 94 -6.96 -34.57 41.25
N THR A 95 -6.38 -33.39 41.48
CA THR A 95 -5.11 -33.17 42.21
C THR A 95 -4.57 -31.74 41.97
N HIS A 96 -4.10 -31.13 43.06
CA HIS A 96 -3.40 -29.85 43.08
C HIS A 96 -2.05 -29.93 42.35
N ALA A 97 -1.82 -29.07 41.36
CA ALA A 97 -0.49 -28.69 40.91
C ALA A 97 -0.48 -27.22 40.48
N ALA A 98 0.47 -26.44 41.01
CA ALA A 98 0.74 -25.08 40.60
C ALA A 98 1.26 -25.08 39.14
N GLY A 99 0.42 -24.63 38.22
CA GLY A 99 0.78 -24.46 36.81
C GLY A 99 1.03 -23.00 36.50
N GLY A 100 2.25 -22.65 36.13
CA GLY A 100 2.52 -21.36 35.48
C GLY A 100 1.64 -21.21 34.24
N ALA A 101 1.22 -19.98 33.95
CA ALA A 101 0.43 -19.68 32.77
C ALA A 101 1.13 -20.29 31.54
N PRO A 102 0.42 -21.07 30.71
CA PRO A 102 1.01 -21.62 29.50
C PRO A 102 1.48 -20.46 28.62
N ALA A 103 2.70 -20.55 28.10
CA ALA A 103 3.17 -19.64 27.08
C ALA A 103 2.15 -19.66 25.92
N PRO A 104 1.76 -18.49 25.36
CA PRO A 104 0.82 -18.46 24.26
C PRO A 104 1.36 -19.34 23.13
N ALA A 105 0.54 -20.27 22.65
CA ALA A 105 0.88 -21.06 21.47
C ALA A 105 1.17 -20.10 20.31
N PRO A 106 2.19 -20.36 19.47
CA PRO A 106 2.48 -19.51 18.33
C PRO A 106 1.23 -19.44 17.47
N ALA A 107 0.71 -18.23 17.27
CA ALA A 107 -0.49 -18.05 16.50
C ALA A 107 -0.28 -18.55 15.07
N THR A 108 -1.22 -19.36 14.61
CA THR A 108 -1.28 -19.80 13.23
C THR A 108 -1.58 -18.59 12.35
N LEU A 109 -0.61 -18.22 11.51
CA LEU A 109 -0.83 -17.24 10.45
C LEU A 109 -1.94 -17.75 9.53
N PRO A 110 -2.88 -16.90 9.09
CA PRO A 110 -3.93 -17.28 8.16
C PRO A 110 -3.37 -17.81 6.84
N SER A 111 -4.14 -18.63 6.14
CA SER A 111 -3.79 -19.06 4.79
C SER A 111 -4.05 -17.94 3.76
N PRO A 112 -3.31 -17.92 2.63
CA PRO A 112 -3.56 -17.01 1.51
C PRO A 112 -5.04 -16.94 1.09
N ALA A 113 -5.67 -18.10 0.92
CA ALA A 113 -7.06 -18.21 0.49
C ALA A 113 -8.04 -17.61 1.52
N ALA A 114 -7.81 -17.82 2.82
CA ALA A 114 -8.66 -17.25 3.86
C ALA A 114 -8.56 -15.72 3.88
N LEU A 115 -7.35 -15.17 3.75
CA LEU A 115 -7.15 -13.73 3.68
C LEU A 115 -7.77 -13.12 2.42
N ALA A 116 -7.58 -13.73 1.25
CA ALA A 116 -8.17 -13.24 0.00
C ALA A 116 -9.71 -13.26 0.02
N ALA A 117 -10.33 -14.18 0.75
CA ALA A 117 -11.78 -14.20 0.92
C ALA A 117 -12.28 -13.14 1.92
N TYR A 118 -11.51 -12.84 2.97
CA TYR A 118 -11.94 -11.96 4.07
C TYR A 118 -11.60 -10.48 3.83
N ALA A 119 -10.38 -10.20 3.35
CA ALA A 119 -9.83 -8.86 3.26
C ALA A 119 -10.68 -7.87 2.45
N PRO A 120 -11.32 -8.23 1.31
CA PRO A 120 -12.08 -7.27 0.53
C PRO A 120 -13.25 -6.62 1.30
N ALA A 121 -13.99 -7.41 2.08
CA ALA A 121 -15.12 -6.90 2.87
C ALA A 121 -14.64 -6.01 4.02
N GLN A 122 -13.55 -6.39 4.69
CA GLN A 122 -12.93 -5.58 5.75
C GLN A 122 -12.39 -4.26 5.19
N MET A 123 -11.71 -4.33 4.04
CA MET A 123 -11.11 -3.18 3.35
C MET A 123 -12.15 -2.16 2.92
N ALA A 124 -13.29 -2.62 2.38
CA ALA A 124 -14.40 -1.75 2.02
C ALA A 124 -14.87 -0.89 3.21
N GLN A 125 -14.97 -1.48 4.40
CA GLN A 125 -15.37 -0.75 5.60
C GLN A 125 -14.33 0.30 6.02
N PHE A 126 -13.05 0.00 5.84
CA PHE A 126 -11.95 0.90 6.18
C PHE A 126 -11.85 2.07 5.19
N TYR A 127 -12.09 1.84 3.90
CA TYR A 127 -12.16 2.92 2.92
C TYR A 127 -13.40 3.81 3.09
N VAL A 128 -14.54 3.24 3.49
CA VAL A 128 -15.71 4.04 3.90
C VAL A 128 -15.37 4.94 5.08
N GLU A 129 -14.61 4.44 6.05
CA GLU A 129 -14.16 5.23 7.18
C GLU A 129 -13.17 6.33 6.79
N TRP A 130 -12.19 6.03 5.93
CA TRP A 130 -11.32 7.04 5.32
C TRP A 130 -12.13 8.14 4.63
N MET A 131 -13.12 7.78 3.80
CA MET A 131 -14.00 8.75 3.15
C MET A 131 -14.69 9.67 4.18
N TYR A 132 -15.14 9.12 5.31
CA TYR A 132 -15.72 9.94 6.38
C TYR A 132 -14.72 10.90 7.02
N THR A 133 -13.43 10.55 7.15
CA THR A 133 -12.43 11.50 7.64
C THR A 133 -12.20 12.66 6.67
N GLN A 134 -12.50 12.48 5.37
CA GLN A 134 -12.39 13.55 4.37
C GLN A 134 -13.55 14.55 4.39
N VAL A 135 -14.71 14.18 4.95
CA VAL A 135 -15.95 14.98 4.87
C VAL A 135 -16.58 15.30 6.22
N SER A 136 -16.06 14.75 7.32
CA SER A 136 -16.60 14.90 8.66
C SER A 136 -15.62 15.63 9.59
N PRO A 137 -16.10 16.35 10.62
CA PRO A 137 -15.21 16.92 11.62
C PRO A 137 -14.56 15.82 12.47
N TYR A 138 -13.36 16.09 12.97
CA TYR A 138 -12.72 15.28 14.00
C TYR A 138 -13.37 15.50 15.38
N PRO A 139 -13.52 14.45 16.22
CA PRO A 139 -13.29 13.03 15.94
C PRO A 139 -14.54 12.34 15.35
N LEU A 140 -14.35 11.21 14.65
CA LEU A 140 -15.45 10.31 14.32
C LEU A 140 -16.03 9.68 15.61
N ALA A 141 -17.36 9.65 15.73
CA ALA A 141 -18.04 9.13 16.90
C ALA A 141 -17.80 7.63 17.13
N ASN A 142 -17.77 6.85 16.05
CA ASN A 142 -17.45 5.42 16.06
C ASN A 142 -16.46 5.16 14.92
N HIS A 143 -15.25 4.73 15.25
CA HIS A 143 -14.22 4.36 14.28
C HIS A 143 -13.77 2.91 14.48
N LYS A 144 -13.47 2.23 13.38
CA LYS A 144 -12.99 0.85 13.31
C LYS A 144 -11.47 0.81 13.19
N ALA A 145 -10.89 1.75 12.44
CA ALA A 145 -9.45 1.86 12.28
C ALA A 145 -8.90 2.72 13.41
N TRP A 146 -7.92 2.20 14.17
CA TRP A 146 -7.32 2.95 15.28
C TRP A 146 -6.68 4.26 14.78
N ILE A 147 -6.18 4.26 13.55
CA ILE A 147 -5.59 5.45 12.91
C ILE A 147 -6.59 6.59 12.74
N SER A 148 -7.90 6.32 12.69
CA SER A 148 -8.94 7.35 12.67
C SER A 148 -9.04 8.16 13.97
N SER A 149 -8.28 7.80 15.01
CA SER A 149 -8.07 8.64 16.19
C SER A 149 -7.05 9.77 15.98
N LEU A 150 -6.32 9.75 14.86
CA LEU A 150 -5.30 10.74 14.52
C LEU A 150 -5.94 11.93 13.79
N PRO A 151 -5.88 13.17 14.33
CA PRO A 151 -6.47 14.34 13.69
C PRO A 151 -5.85 14.68 12.34
N GLU A 152 -4.59 14.29 12.10
CA GLU A 152 -3.88 14.51 10.83
C GLU A 152 -4.59 13.84 9.63
N LEU A 153 -5.28 12.71 9.85
CA LEU A 153 -6.00 11.98 8.80
C LEU A 153 -7.36 12.60 8.41
N PHE A 154 -7.75 13.70 9.06
CA PHE A 154 -8.97 14.47 8.75
C PHE A 154 -8.70 15.68 7.87
N ALA A 155 -7.43 15.92 7.51
CA ALA A 155 -7.10 16.89 6.49
C ALA A 155 -7.48 16.33 5.12
N SER A 156 -8.44 16.98 4.44
CA SER A 156 -8.80 16.64 3.07
C SER A 156 -7.70 17.10 2.11
N ARG A 157 -6.97 16.14 1.54
CA ARG A 157 -5.79 16.39 0.71
C ARG A 157 -5.91 15.62 -0.60
N ALA A 158 -6.43 16.31 -1.61
CA ALA A 158 -6.61 15.79 -2.97
C ALA A 158 -7.43 14.48 -3.13
N PRO A 159 -8.44 14.17 -2.28
CA PRO A 159 -9.13 12.87 -2.38
C PRO A 159 -9.72 12.62 -3.77
N GLY A 160 -9.25 11.55 -4.42
CA GLY A 160 -9.66 11.21 -5.77
C GLY A 160 -11.18 10.96 -5.89
N VAL A 161 -11.85 11.62 -6.85
CA VAL A 161 -13.32 11.51 -7.05
C VAL A 161 -13.78 10.06 -7.25
N THR A 162 -12.99 9.24 -7.94
CA THR A 162 -13.30 7.80 -8.12
C THR A 162 -13.32 7.07 -6.77
N CYS A 163 -12.32 7.32 -5.91
CA CYS A 163 -12.25 6.73 -4.58
C CYS A 163 -13.44 7.18 -3.73
N MET A 164 -13.76 8.47 -3.72
CA MET A 164 -14.89 9.02 -2.96
C MET A 164 -16.22 8.39 -3.39
N ASN A 165 -16.52 8.36 -4.70
CA ASN A 165 -17.76 7.77 -5.21
C ASN A 165 -17.86 6.26 -4.94
N ALA A 166 -16.74 5.53 -5.04
CA ALA A 166 -16.69 4.12 -4.71
C ALA A 166 -16.95 3.87 -3.21
N CYS A 167 -16.37 4.70 -2.34
CA CYS A 167 -16.61 4.62 -0.90
C CYS A 167 -18.07 4.96 -0.56
N GLU A 168 -18.68 5.94 -1.21
CA GLU A 168 -20.10 6.25 -1.03
C GLU A 168 -21.00 5.06 -1.43
N ALA A 169 -20.69 4.41 -2.57
CA ALA A 169 -21.39 3.20 -2.97
C ALA A 169 -21.26 2.09 -1.90
N MET A 170 -20.05 1.83 -1.41
CA MET A 170 -19.79 0.84 -0.35
C MET A 170 -20.52 1.18 0.96
N ALA A 171 -20.60 2.46 1.33
CA ALA A 171 -21.33 2.91 2.52
C ALA A 171 -22.83 2.63 2.43
N SER A 172 -23.39 2.62 1.21
CA SER A 172 -24.79 2.23 0.95
C SER A 172 -25.02 0.72 0.84
N GLY A 173 -23.96 -0.09 1.00
CA GLY A 173 -23.99 -1.54 0.79
C GLY A 173 -23.94 -1.97 -0.69
N ALA A 174 -23.69 -1.04 -1.60
CA ALA A 174 -23.53 -1.31 -3.02
C ALA A 174 -22.06 -1.55 -3.39
N LYS A 175 -21.83 -2.22 -4.52
CA LYS A 175 -20.49 -2.28 -5.13
C LYS A 175 -20.24 -1.01 -5.95
N ALA A 176 -18.98 -0.58 -6.02
CA ALA A 176 -18.59 0.46 -6.97
C ALA A 176 -18.90 0.00 -8.41
N VAL A 177 -19.41 0.92 -9.22
CA VAL A 177 -19.66 0.70 -10.64
C VAL A 177 -19.07 1.88 -11.40
N ASN A 178 -17.95 1.64 -12.07
CA ASN A 178 -17.30 2.62 -12.93
C ASN A 178 -16.45 1.90 -14.00
N ASN A 179 -15.79 2.66 -14.85
CA ASN A 179 -14.77 2.15 -15.78
C ASN A 179 -13.46 2.93 -15.59
N SER A 180 -13.13 3.26 -14.33
CA SER A 180 -11.99 4.11 -14.00
C SER A 180 -10.68 3.35 -14.06
N LYS A 181 -9.69 3.97 -14.70
CA LYS A 181 -8.29 3.55 -14.74
C LYS A 181 -7.40 4.30 -13.76
N GLY A 182 -7.94 5.22 -12.97
CA GLY A 182 -7.17 6.13 -12.12
C GLY A 182 -6.10 5.45 -11.24
N CYS A 183 -5.02 6.17 -10.96
CA CYS A 183 -3.92 5.78 -10.07
C CYS A 183 -4.37 5.39 -8.64
N GLY A 184 -5.54 5.88 -8.21
CA GLY A 184 -6.20 5.51 -6.96
C GLY A 184 -6.26 4.01 -6.67
N GLY A 185 -6.32 3.17 -7.71
CA GLY A 185 -6.29 1.71 -7.54
C GLY A 185 -4.94 1.16 -7.06
N ILE A 186 -3.82 1.76 -7.47
CA ILE A 186 -2.45 1.28 -7.24
C ILE A 186 -1.74 1.97 -6.07
N MET A 187 -1.91 3.28 -5.91
CA MET A 187 -1.08 4.13 -5.02
C MET A 187 -1.03 3.65 -3.56
N ARG A 188 -2.07 2.95 -3.13
CA ARG A 188 -2.27 2.48 -1.75
C ARG A 188 -1.97 1.00 -1.52
N MET A 189 -1.41 0.30 -2.49
CA MET A 189 -1.35 -1.16 -2.48
C MET A 189 -0.06 -1.75 -1.91
N ALA A 190 0.97 -0.95 -1.63
CA ALA A 190 2.24 -1.42 -1.06
C ALA A 190 2.09 -2.33 0.17
N PRO A 191 1.19 -2.06 1.15
CA PRO A 191 1.01 -2.93 2.32
C PRO A 191 0.63 -4.37 1.97
N VAL A 192 -0.07 -4.60 0.85
CA VAL A 192 -0.44 -5.95 0.40
C VAL A 192 0.82 -6.77 0.05
N GLY A 193 1.90 -6.12 -0.41
CA GLY A 193 3.16 -6.80 -0.72
C GLY A 193 3.95 -7.18 0.53
N LEU A 194 3.63 -6.57 1.67
CA LEU A 194 4.31 -6.73 2.95
C LEU A 194 3.63 -7.75 3.89
N ILE A 195 2.39 -8.16 3.61
CA ILE A 195 1.66 -9.11 4.48
C ILE A 195 2.35 -10.47 4.58
N ASN A 196 2.22 -11.11 5.75
CA ASN A 196 2.71 -12.46 6.01
C ASN A 196 1.55 -13.44 6.24
N THR A 197 1.59 -14.59 5.56
CA THR A 197 0.66 -15.73 5.71
C THR A 197 1.42 -17.04 5.82
N CYS A 198 0.73 -18.11 6.23
CA CYS A 198 1.28 -19.46 6.23
C CYS A 198 0.35 -20.45 5.50
N PRO A 199 0.77 -21.06 4.38
CA PRO A 199 2.01 -20.78 3.63
C PRO A 199 2.05 -19.34 3.10
N SER A 200 3.22 -18.88 2.66
CA SER A 200 3.34 -17.59 1.97
C SER A 200 2.60 -17.62 0.63
N PHE A 201 2.09 -16.46 0.20
CA PHE A 201 1.50 -16.30 -1.13
C PHE A 201 2.49 -16.67 -2.23
N SER A 202 2.02 -17.38 -3.26
CA SER A 202 2.72 -17.40 -4.55
C SER A 202 2.58 -16.04 -5.26
N GLY A 203 3.45 -15.76 -6.23
CA GLY A 203 3.38 -14.54 -7.03
C GLY A 203 2.02 -14.37 -7.73
N VAL A 204 1.41 -15.46 -8.21
CA VAL A 204 0.08 -15.44 -8.84
C VAL A 204 -1.01 -15.05 -7.85
N GLU A 205 -1.03 -15.66 -6.66
CA GLU A 205 -2.03 -15.35 -5.64
C GLU A 205 -1.87 -13.91 -5.14
N LEU A 206 -0.63 -13.44 -5.02
CA LEU A 206 -0.34 -12.09 -4.58
C LEU A 206 -0.78 -11.02 -5.59
N GLN A 207 -0.52 -11.24 -6.89
CA GLN A 207 -1.02 -10.35 -7.94
C GLN A 207 -2.55 -10.29 -7.94
N ARG A 208 -3.21 -11.45 -7.81
CA ARG A 208 -4.68 -11.52 -7.73
C ARG A 208 -5.23 -10.79 -6.52
N LEU A 209 -4.59 -10.89 -5.35
CA LEU A 209 -5.01 -10.18 -4.16
C LEU A 209 -4.88 -8.66 -4.33
N GLY A 210 -3.74 -8.17 -4.83
CA GLY A 210 -3.54 -6.74 -5.10
C GLY A 210 -4.58 -6.19 -6.08
N ALA A 211 -4.83 -6.92 -7.17
CA ALA A 211 -5.87 -6.59 -8.13
C ALA A 211 -7.28 -6.54 -7.51
N GLN A 212 -7.66 -7.58 -6.76
CA GLN A 212 -8.97 -7.66 -6.12
C GLN A 212 -9.23 -6.49 -5.15
N LEU A 213 -8.21 -6.07 -4.41
CA LEU A 213 -8.33 -4.96 -3.45
C LEU A 213 -8.34 -3.58 -4.14
N ALA A 214 -7.67 -3.43 -5.28
CA ALA A 214 -7.76 -2.23 -6.13
C ALA A 214 -9.14 -2.10 -6.80
N GLU A 215 -9.71 -3.22 -7.27
CA GLU A 215 -11.01 -3.30 -7.94
C GLU A 215 -12.17 -2.79 -7.09
N LEU A 216 -12.03 -2.79 -5.76
CA LEU A 216 -13.01 -2.20 -4.82
C LEU A 216 -13.40 -0.76 -5.18
N THR A 217 -12.51 -0.03 -5.85
CA THR A 217 -12.78 1.35 -6.28
C THR A 217 -12.58 1.59 -7.78
N HIS A 218 -11.72 0.83 -8.45
CA HIS A 218 -11.34 1.05 -9.85
C HIS A 218 -11.66 -0.20 -10.66
N CYS A 219 -12.79 -0.21 -11.37
CA CYS A 219 -13.31 -1.44 -11.97
C CYS A 219 -12.81 -1.72 -13.40
N HIS A 220 -12.05 -0.79 -14.01
CA HIS A 220 -11.38 -1.07 -15.30
C HIS A 220 -10.18 -1.99 -15.06
N GLU A 221 -9.88 -2.92 -15.99
CA GLU A 221 -8.76 -3.85 -15.82
C GLU A 221 -7.41 -3.17 -15.62
N LEU A 222 -7.11 -2.13 -16.41
CA LEU A 222 -5.94 -1.29 -16.21
C LEU A 222 -5.98 -0.42 -14.93
N GLY A 223 -7.12 -0.30 -14.24
CA GLY A 223 -7.20 0.34 -12.92
C GLY A 223 -6.81 -0.59 -11.76
N TRP A 224 -6.94 -1.91 -11.92
CA TRP A 224 -6.61 -2.89 -10.87
C TRP A 224 -5.44 -3.82 -11.19
N MET A 225 -5.19 -4.16 -12.45
CA MET A 225 -4.14 -5.11 -12.84
C MET A 225 -2.72 -4.61 -12.53
N PRO A 226 -2.39 -3.31 -12.76
CA PRO A 226 -1.09 -2.76 -12.37
C PRO A 226 -0.83 -2.87 -10.86
N ALA A 227 -1.85 -2.73 -10.02
CA ALA A 227 -1.72 -2.90 -8.56
C ALA A 227 -1.20 -4.30 -8.21
N GLY A 228 -1.68 -5.34 -8.87
CA GLY A 228 -1.17 -6.70 -8.69
C GLY A 228 0.33 -6.79 -8.98
N VAL A 229 0.80 -6.23 -10.09
CA VAL A 229 2.23 -6.19 -10.46
C VAL A 229 3.04 -5.47 -9.39
N PHE A 230 2.60 -4.28 -8.98
CA PHE A 230 3.27 -3.46 -7.96
C PHE A 230 3.43 -4.20 -6.63
N VAL A 231 2.35 -4.82 -6.14
CA VAL A 231 2.35 -5.62 -4.92
C VAL A 231 3.37 -6.76 -5.00
N HIS A 232 3.45 -7.44 -6.14
CA HIS A 232 4.41 -8.52 -6.35
C HIS A 232 5.86 -8.01 -6.33
N ILE A 233 6.14 -6.86 -6.97
CA ILE A 233 7.47 -6.21 -6.91
C ILE A 233 7.86 -5.88 -5.47
N VAL A 234 6.97 -5.22 -4.72
CA VAL A 234 7.21 -4.86 -3.31
C VAL A 234 7.50 -6.09 -2.46
N SER A 235 6.78 -7.19 -2.69
CA SER A 235 7.01 -8.43 -1.94
C SER A 235 8.36 -9.08 -2.23
N LEU A 236 8.75 -9.18 -3.50
CA LEU A 236 10.05 -9.72 -3.89
C LEU A 236 11.21 -8.93 -3.30
N LEU A 237 11.10 -7.58 -3.32
CA LEU A 237 12.15 -6.69 -2.81
C LEU A 237 12.23 -6.71 -1.28
N SER A 238 11.09 -6.63 -0.58
CA SER A 238 11.04 -6.58 0.89
C SER A 238 11.46 -7.88 1.58
N ARG A 239 11.42 -8.99 0.84
CA ARG A 239 11.76 -10.33 1.32
C ARG A 239 13.13 -10.81 0.86
N ASP A 240 13.90 -9.96 0.17
CA ASP A 240 15.20 -10.31 -0.41
C ASP A 240 15.15 -11.54 -1.33
N GLU A 241 14.02 -11.75 -2.01
CA GLU A 241 13.84 -12.84 -2.97
C GLU A 241 14.46 -12.50 -4.35
N THR A 242 14.85 -11.24 -4.55
CA THR A 242 15.53 -10.72 -5.74
C THR A 242 16.63 -9.74 -5.34
N SER A 243 17.64 -9.56 -6.20
CA SER A 243 18.82 -8.73 -5.91
C SER A 243 18.74 -7.32 -6.49
N SER A 244 17.75 -7.01 -7.35
CA SER A 244 17.61 -5.70 -8.01
C SER A 244 16.14 -5.38 -8.31
N VAL A 245 15.84 -4.09 -8.53
CA VAL A 245 14.51 -3.66 -8.97
C VAL A 245 14.15 -4.29 -10.32
N ARG A 246 15.14 -4.43 -11.21
CA ARG A 246 14.96 -5.03 -12.53
C ARG A 246 14.55 -6.50 -12.47
N GLU A 247 15.15 -7.28 -11.60
CA GLU A 247 14.80 -8.69 -11.42
C GLU A 247 13.38 -8.84 -10.88
N ALA A 248 13.02 -8.08 -9.83
CA ALA A 248 11.67 -8.07 -9.28
C ALA A 248 10.60 -7.70 -10.33
N ALA A 249 10.84 -6.62 -11.09
CA ALA A 249 9.94 -6.16 -12.13
C ALA A 249 9.80 -7.18 -13.28
N THR A 250 10.90 -7.81 -13.70
CA THR A 250 10.90 -8.84 -14.75
C THR A 250 10.11 -10.07 -14.30
N GLN A 251 10.31 -10.52 -13.06
CA GLN A 251 9.59 -11.65 -12.49
C GLN A 251 8.08 -11.34 -12.38
N ALA A 252 7.71 -10.18 -11.84
CA ALA A 252 6.31 -9.77 -11.72
C ALA A 252 5.62 -9.66 -13.09
N LEU A 253 6.31 -9.11 -14.10
CA LEU A 253 5.83 -9.05 -15.48
C LEU A 253 5.61 -10.45 -16.07
N ASN A 254 6.52 -11.40 -15.80
CA ASN A 254 6.43 -12.76 -16.32
C ASN A 254 5.32 -13.59 -15.65
N THR A 255 4.94 -13.26 -14.41
CA THR A 255 3.81 -13.89 -13.70
C THR A 255 2.44 -13.43 -14.24
N LEU A 256 2.38 -12.26 -14.86
CA LEU A 256 1.13 -11.61 -15.25
C LEU A 256 0.18 -12.47 -16.12
N PRO A 257 0.65 -13.21 -17.15
CA PRO A 257 -0.22 -14.06 -17.97
C PRO A 257 -0.85 -15.22 -17.21
N GLU A 258 -0.17 -15.75 -16.19
CA GLU A 258 -0.70 -16.81 -15.33
C GLU A 258 -1.69 -16.23 -14.30
N ALA A 259 -1.41 -15.04 -13.79
CA ALA A 259 -2.30 -14.35 -12.87
C ALA A 259 -3.64 -13.99 -13.53
N PHE A 260 -3.61 -13.46 -14.75
CA PHE A 260 -4.78 -12.92 -15.45
C PHE A 260 -4.91 -13.39 -16.92
N PRO A 261 -5.04 -14.71 -17.17
CA PRO A 261 -4.99 -15.28 -18.52
C PRO A 261 -6.10 -14.80 -19.46
N ASN A 262 -7.20 -14.28 -18.91
CA ASN A 262 -8.39 -13.86 -19.65
C ASN A 262 -8.61 -12.33 -19.64
N ALA A 263 -7.68 -11.55 -19.07
CA ALA A 263 -7.85 -10.10 -19.03
C ALA A 263 -7.68 -9.49 -20.43
N HIS A 264 -8.64 -8.67 -20.83
CA HIS A 264 -8.69 -8.02 -22.15
C HIS A 264 -7.48 -7.12 -22.41
N TYR A 265 -7.02 -6.39 -21.39
CA TYR A 265 -5.94 -5.41 -21.49
C TYR A 265 -4.56 -5.96 -21.05
N LEU A 266 -4.44 -7.29 -20.84
CA LEU A 266 -3.18 -7.94 -20.45
C LEU A 266 -2.02 -7.57 -21.39
N GLY A 267 -2.23 -7.69 -22.71
CA GLY A 267 -1.20 -7.39 -23.70
C GLY A 267 -0.75 -5.93 -23.67
N GLN A 268 -1.67 -5.00 -23.42
CA GLN A 268 -1.36 -3.57 -23.30
C GLN A 268 -0.45 -3.31 -22.10
N LEU A 269 -0.80 -3.85 -20.92
CA LEU A 269 0.05 -3.70 -19.72
C LEU A 269 1.42 -4.34 -19.91
N GLN A 270 1.49 -5.54 -20.53
CA GLN A 270 2.77 -6.19 -20.80
C GLN A 270 3.67 -5.37 -21.72
N GLU A 271 3.11 -4.80 -22.80
CA GLU A 271 3.91 -3.97 -23.71
C GLU A 271 4.40 -2.68 -23.06
N LEU A 272 3.56 -2.03 -22.23
CA LEU A 272 3.96 -0.84 -21.48
C LEU A 272 5.12 -1.15 -20.51
N LEU A 273 5.01 -2.23 -19.73
CA LEU A 273 6.06 -2.60 -18.78
C LEU A 273 7.35 -3.06 -19.48
N ARG A 274 7.25 -3.76 -20.61
CA ARG A 274 8.42 -4.07 -21.46
C ARG A 274 9.06 -2.81 -22.03
N TYR A 275 8.26 -1.84 -22.44
CA TYR A 275 8.74 -0.55 -22.93
C TYR A 275 9.45 0.23 -21.82
N THR A 276 8.88 0.27 -20.63
CA THR A 276 9.48 0.85 -19.42
C THR A 276 10.86 0.25 -19.13
N LEU A 277 10.98 -1.08 -19.15
CA LEU A 277 12.26 -1.78 -18.95
C LEU A 277 13.32 -1.43 -19.99
N ARG A 278 12.91 -1.12 -21.24
CA ARG A 278 13.80 -0.65 -22.33
C ARG A 278 14.20 0.81 -22.12
N LEU A 279 13.25 1.69 -21.79
CA LEU A 279 13.52 3.10 -21.50
C LEU A 279 14.47 3.27 -20.32
N ALA A 280 14.37 2.42 -19.29
CA ALA A 280 15.28 2.43 -18.17
C ALA A 280 16.76 2.19 -18.56
N ASN A 281 17.03 1.62 -19.74
CA ASN A 281 18.39 1.41 -20.26
C ASN A 281 18.79 2.41 -21.36
N SER A 282 17.93 3.37 -21.71
CA SER A 282 18.23 4.35 -22.74
C SER A 282 18.94 5.58 -22.17
N ASP A 283 19.64 6.31 -23.05
CA ASP A 283 20.27 7.60 -22.72
C ASP A 283 19.26 8.78 -22.71
N MET A 284 17.95 8.49 -22.87
CA MET A 284 16.89 9.51 -22.87
C MET A 284 16.78 10.14 -21.48
N PRO A 285 16.75 11.48 -21.34
CA PRO A 285 16.56 12.14 -20.04
C PRO A 285 15.30 11.67 -19.32
N ASP A 286 15.31 11.68 -17.98
CA ASP A 286 14.20 11.19 -17.14
C ASP A 286 12.85 11.79 -17.55
N LEU A 287 12.76 13.12 -17.65
CA LEU A 287 11.53 13.81 -18.00
C LEU A 287 10.97 13.37 -19.37
N GLU A 288 11.83 13.24 -20.38
CA GLU A 288 11.41 12.80 -21.73
C GLU A 288 10.96 11.33 -21.72
N ALA A 289 11.64 10.48 -20.95
CA ALA A 289 11.27 9.08 -20.79
C ALA A 289 9.94 8.93 -20.02
N ILE A 290 9.67 9.80 -19.05
CA ILE A 290 8.38 9.89 -18.35
C ILE A 290 7.27 10.28 -19.32
N HIS A 291 7.46 11.34 -20.12
CA HIS A 291 6.48 11.74 -21.15
C HIS A 291 6.15 10.65 -22.16
N ALA A 292 7.11 9.76 -22.45
CA ALA A 292 6.89 8.63 -23.33
C ALA A 292 6.01 7.52 -22.70
N LEU A 293 5.86 7.53 -21.37
CA LEU A 293 5.04 6.57 -20.62
C LEU A 293 3.65 7.11 -20.29
N GLY A 294 3.51 8.42 -20.11
CA GLY A 294 2.25 9.09 -19.80
C GLY A 294 2.42 10.22 -18.78
N GLU A 295 1.32 10.59 -18.13
CA GLU A 295 1.30 11.64 -17.09
C GLU A 295 1.10 11.06 -15.68
N GLY A 296 0.81 9.77 -15.57
CA GLY A 296 0.68 9.09 -14.27
C GLY A 296 -0.75 9.01 -13.74
N TRP A 297 -1.70 9.78 -14.29
CA TRP A 297 -3.09 9.84 -13.80
C TRP A 297 -3.84 8.49 -13.83
N VAL A 298 -3.37 7.53 -14.61
CA VAL A 298 -3.94 6.16 -14.68
C VAL A 298 -2.93 5.14 -14.16
N ALA A 299 -3.43 4.08 -13.53
CA ALA A 299 -2.64 3.16 -12.74
C ALA A 299 -1.52 2.46 -13.53
N GLU A 300 -1.71 2.17 -14.82
CA GLU A 300 -0.63 1.58 -15.62
C GLU A 300 0.48 2.58 -15.95
N GLU A 301 0.15 3.87 -16.11
CA GLU A 301 1.13 4.94 -16.33
C GLU A 301 1.87 5.25 -15.03
N ALA A 302 1.15 5.36 -13.90
CA ALA A 302 1.73 5.56 -12.57
C ALA A 302 2.76 4.46 -12.24
N LEU A 303 2.40 3.18 -12.48
CA LEU A 303 3.32 2.05 -12.33
C LEU A 303 4.53 2.18 -13.25
N ALA A 304 4.31 2.51 -14.53
CA ALA A 304 5.38 2.61 -15.51
C ALA A 304 6.39 3.71 -15.15
N ILE A 305 5.90 4.90 -14.78
CA ILE A 305 6.74 6.03 -14.36
C ILE A 305 7.47 5.69 -13.06
N GLY A 306 6.76 5.16 -12.06
CA GLY A 306 7.37 4.80 -10.78
C GLY A 306 8.44 3.73 -10.94
N LEU A 307 8.20 2.74 -11.80
CA LEU A 307 9.17 1.70 -12.12
C LEU A 307 10.36 2.25 -12.94
N LEU A 308 10.14 3.14 -13.90
CA LEU A 308 11.22 3.79 -14.67
C LEU A 308 12.20 4.49 -13.73
N CYS A 309 11.68 5.35 -12.84
CA CYS A 309 12.50 6.12 -11.91
C CYS A 309 13.23 5.20 -10.92
N SER A 310 12.54 4.17 -10.42
CA SER A 310 13.14 3.15 -9.56
C SER A 310 14.26 2.37 -10.23
N LEU A 311 14.12 2.04 -11.53
CA LEU A 311 15.14 1.28 -12.28
C LEU A 311 16.38 2.11 -12.59
N ARG A 312 16.23 3.42 -12.82
CA ARG A 312 17.35 4.32 -13.16
C ARG A 312 18.16 4.73 -11.94
N HIS A 313 17.51 4.79 -10.79
CA HIS A 313 18.06 5.30 -9.54
C HIS A 313 17.94 4.26 -8.41
N GLU A 314 18.09 2.97 -8.71
CA GLU A 314 17.79 1.89 -7.75
C GLU A 314 18.60 1.99 -6.45
N ASP A 315 19.83 2.52 -6.54
CA ASP A 315 20.74 2.75 -5.41
C ASP A 315 20.75 4.20 -4.88
N ASP A 316 19.92 5.09 -5.42
CA ASP A 316 19.81 6.50 -5.03
C ASP A 316 18.36 6.89 -4.74
N PHE A 317 17.94 6.72 -3.49
CA PHE A 317 16.59 7.08 -3.05
C PHE A 317 16.21 8.52 -3.41
N ALA A 318 17.13 9.48 -3.22
CA ALA A 318 16.85 10.89 -3.49
C ALA A 318 16.68 11.14 -4.99
N GLY A 319 17.58 10.59 -5.80
CA GLY A 319 17.50 10.63 -7.26
C GLY A 319 16.18 10.03 -7.76
N ALA A 320 15.79 8.87 -7.23
CA ALA A 320 14.58 8.17 -7.61
C ALA A 320 13.31 9.01 -7.39
N ILE A 321 13.07 9.47 -6.15
CA ILE A 321 11.85 10.24 -5.87
C ILE A 321 11.87 11.63 -6.51
N THR A 322 13.02 12.28 -6.63
CA THR A 322 13.09 13.59 -7.31
C THR A 322 12.88 13.47 -8.82
N SER A 323 13.34 12.38 -9.45
CA SER A 323 13.01 12.07 -10.84
C SER A 323 11.51 11.82 -11.02
N ALA A 324 10.91 11.08 -10.07
CA ALA A 324 9.51 10.67 -10.18
C ALA A 324 8.52 11.83 -10.01
N VAL A 325 8.81 12.83 -9.17
CA VAL A 325 7.86 13.92 -8.89
C VAL A 325 7.97 15.10 -9.87
N ASN A 326 9.12 15.29 -10.53
CA ASN A 326 9.37 16.51 -11.31
C ASN A 326 8.86 16.43 -12.76
N HIS A 327 7.56 16.18 -12.93
CA HIS A 327 6.84 16.23 -14.21
C HIS A 327 5.48 16.93 -14.03
N GLY A 328 4.82 17.33 -15.11
CA GLY A 328 3.56 18.10 -15.06
C GLY A 328 2.29 17.26 -14.85
N GLY A 329 2.43 16.07 -14.28
CA GLY A 329 1.35 15.09 -14.12
C GLY A 329 1.18 14.69 -12.66
N ASP A 330 0.73 13.46 -12.44
CA ASP A 330 0.36 12.87 -11.15
C ASP A 330 1.57 12.62 -10.23
N SER A 331 2.14 13.70 -9.71
CA SER A 331 3.50 13.73 -9.15
C SER A 331 3.62 13.07 -7.78
N ASP A 332 2.60 13.18 -6.93
CA ASP A 332 2.55 12.52 -5.62
C ASP A 332 2.45 10.99 -5.79
N SER A 333 1.59 10.52 -6.69
CA SER A 333 1.36 9.10 -6.93
C SER A 333 2.55 8.38 -7.57
N THR A 334 3.20 9.01 -8.56
CA THR A 334 4.45 8.50 -9.12
C THR A 334 5.59 8.53 -8.10
N GLY A 335 5.65 9.58 -7.27
CA GLY A 335 6.55 9.70 -6.13
C GLY A 335 6.36 8.58 -5.12
N ALA A 336 5.11 8.30 -4.72
CA ALA A 336 4.73 7.29 -3.76
C ALA A 336 5.12 5.88 -4.22
N ILE A 337 4.76 5.52 -5.45
CA ILE A 337 5.11 4.22 -6.04
C ILE A 337 6.62 4.04 -6.12
N THR A 338 7.36 5.07 -6.58
CA THR A 338 8.83 5.05 -6.64
C THR A 338 9.44 4.86 -5.25
N GLY A 339 8.97 5.65 -4.29
CA GLY A 339 9.41 5.60 -2.91
C GLY A 339 9.16 4.25 -2.25
N ASN A 340 8.02 3.62 -2.52
CA ASN A 340 7.74 2.26 -2.05
C ASN A 340 8.71 1.23 -2.63
N ILE A 341 8.97 1.27 -3.95
CA ILE A 341 9.85 0.30 -4.63
C ILE A 341 11.29 0.47 -4.15
N VAL A 342 11.84 1.67 -4.24
CA VAL A 342 13.24 1.93 -3.88
C VAL A 342 13.44 1.81 -2.36
N GLY A 343 12.46 2.23 -1.56
CA GLY A 343 12.46 2.03 -0.12
C GLY A 343 12.41 0.55 0.29
N ALA A 344 11.65 -0.28 -0.41
CA ALA A 344 11.66 -1.74 -0.20
C ALA A 344 12.98 -2.38 -0.63
N HIS A 345 13.64 -1.83 -1.65
CA HIS A 345 14.93 -2.31 -2.15
C HIS A 345 16.08 -1.98 -1.18
N LEU A 346 16.21 -0.70 -0.82
CA LEU A 346 17.32 -0.18 -0.01
C LEU A 346 17.12 -0.34 1.50
N GLY A 347 15.86 -0.42 1.94
CA GLY A 347 15.50 -0.35 3.34
C GLY A 347 15.58 1.06 3.93
N LEU A 348 15.08 1.21 5.16
CA LEU A 348 15.06 2.48 5.90
C LEU A 348 16.45 3.10 6.01
N ALA A 349 17.50 2.28 6.17
CA ALA A 349 18.88 2.76 6.23
C ALA A 349 19.33 3.47 4.95
N GLY A 350 18.70 3.16 3.80
CA GLY A 350 18.97 3.81 2.51
C GLY A 350 18.22 5.13 2.29
N ILE A 351 17.28 5.50 3.16
CA ILE A 351 16.52 6.75 3.04
C ILE A 351 17.31 7.90 3.69
N PRO A 352 17.65 8.97 2.95
CA PRO A 352 18.32 10.14 3.53
C PRO A 352 17.48 10.75 4.67
N PRO A 353 18.09 11.08 5.83
CA PRO A 353 17.36 11.57 7.00
C PRO A 353 16.47 12.78 6.75
N ARG A 354 16.83 13.64 5.80
CA ARG A 354 16.03 14.83 5.42
C ARG A 354 14.63 14.50 4.91
N TYR A 355 14.42 13.30 4.35
CA TYR A 355 13.10 12.83 3.91
C TYR A 355 12.31 12.14 5.04
N LEU A 356 12.88 12.04 6.25
CA LEU A 356 12.24 11.44 7.41
C LEU A 356 11.98 12.47 8.51
N GLU A 357 12.89 13.41 8.74
CA GLU A 357 12.85 14.35 9.87
C GLU A 357 11.54 15.15 9.96
N HIS A 358 11.05 15.63 8.82
CA HIS A 358 9.85 16.45 8.74
C HIS A 358 8.62 15.71 8.21
N LEU A 359 8.72 14.41 7.92
CA LEU A 359 7.61 13.65 7.35
C LEU A 359 6.47 13.53 8.36
N GLU A 360 5.28 13.98 7.98
CA GLU A 360 4.09 13.87 8.83
C GLU A 360 3.80 12.40 9.15
N LEU A 361 3.39 12.12 10.40
CA LEU A 361 3.06 10.78 10.90
C LEU A 361 4.16 9.71 10.69
N ARG A 362 5.44 10.09 10.54
CA ARG A 362 6.58 9.18 10.41
C ARG A 362 6.55 8.02 11.43
N ASP A 363 6.33 8.33 12.71
CA ASP A 363 6.35 7.31 13.77
C ASP A 363 5.17 6.34 13.65
N THR A 364 3.99 6.84 13.28
CA THR A 364 2.81 6.02 12.96
C THR A 364 3.05 5.11 11.76
N ILE A 365 3.63 5.65 10.68
CA ILE A 365 3.97 4.87 9.48
C ILE A 365 4.98 3.77 9.83
N SER A 366 5.99 4.12 10.64
CA SER A 366 7.00 3.16 11.13
C SER A 366 6.37 2.06 11.98
N LYS A 367 5.45 2.41 12.87
CA LYS A 367 4.70 1.46 13.69
C LYS A 367 3.85 0.51 12.84
N ILE A 368 3.17 1.02 11.82
CA ILE A 368 2.38 0.17 10.91
C ILE A 368 3.28 -0.78 10.12
N ALA A 369 4.46 -0.33 9.68
CA ALA A 369 5.45 -1.19 9.06
C ALA A 369 5.93 -2.30 10.01
N ASP A 370 6.17 -1.96 11.29
CA ASP A 370 6.51 -2.93 12.34
C ASP A 370 5.38 -3.96 12.51
N ASP A 371 4.13 -3.50 12.60
CA ASP A 371 2.97 -4.35 12.80
C ASP A 371 2.74 -5.30 11.60
N LEU A 372 2.96 -4.84 10.35
CA LEU A 372 2.92 -5.69 9.16
C LEU A 372 4.02 -6.76 9.16
N PHE A 373 5.19 -6.43 9.70
CA PHE A 373 6.31 -7.36 9.81
C PHE A 373 6.08 -8.42 10.89
N THR A 374 5.67 -8.00 12.09
CA THR A 374 5.49 -8.89 13.25
C THR A 374 4.14 -9.61 13.25
N GLY A 375 3.15 -9.07 12.56
CA GLY A 375 1.76 -9.52 12.59
C GLY A 375 0.95 -8.93 13.76
N PRO A 376 -0.37 -9.22 13.80
CA PRO A 376 -1.33 -8.53 14.66
C PRO A 376 -1.21 -8.83 16.17
N GLN A 377 -0.33 -9.73 16.58
CA GLN A 377 -0.21 -10.13 18.00
C GLN A 377 0.80 -9.31 18.81
N ALA A 378 1.60 -8.47 18.15
CA ALA A 378 2.66 -7.71 18.81
C ALA A 378 2.24 -6.29 19.24
N SER A 379 1.07 -5.80 18.81
CA SER A 379 0.69 -4.40 18.93
C SER A 379 -0.55 -4.23 19.81
N PRO A 380 -0.41 -3.67 21.04
CA PRO A 380 -1.54 -3.44 21.95
C PRO A 380 -2.51 -2.36 21.46
N ASP A 381 -2.12 -1.58 20.44
CA ASP A 381 -2.91 -0.48 19.87
C ASP A 381 -3.86 -0.96 18.76
N LEU A 382 -3.79 -2.24 18.40
CA LEU A 382 -4.72 -2.88 17.48
C LEU A 382 -6.05 -3.19 18.21
N TYR A 383 -6.82 -2.16 18.53
CA TYR A 383 -8.17 -2.37 19.04
C TYR A 383 -9.07 -2.90 17.90
N PHE A 384 -9.61 -4.11 18.06
CA PHE A 384 -10.50 -4.77 17.10
C PHE A 384 -11.90 -4.97 17.71
N PRO A 385 -12.95 -4.26 17.28
CA PRO A 385 -14.29 -4.76 17.48
C PRO A 385 -14.51 -5.98 16.54
N PRO A 386 -15.07 -7.11 17.03
CA PRO A 386 -15.35 -8.26 16.17
C PRO A 386 -16.39 -7.90 15.10
N VAL A 387 -16.11 -8.25 13.84
CA VAL A 387 -17.08 -8.12 12.74
C VAL A 387 -17.86 -9.44 12.61
N SER A 388 -19.17 -9.40 12.76
CA SER A 388 -20.05 -10.53 12.46
C SER A 388 -20.01 -10.85 10.96
N PRO A 389 -20.09 -12.14 10.53
CA PRO A 389 -20.18 -12.52 9.11
C PRO A 389 -21.32 -11.80 8.35
N ASP A 390 -22.32 -11.30 9.08
CA ASP A 390 -23.51 -10.64 8.54
C ASP A 390 -23.40 -9.10 8.46
N GLY A 391 -22.21 -8.52 8.74
CA GLY A 391 -21.94 -7.11 8.48
C GLY A 391 -22.45 -6.10 9.52
N ASP A 392 -23.20 -6.53 10.53
CA ASP A 392 -23.61 -5.67 11.64
C ASP A 392 -22.55 -5.66 12.76
N ALA A 393 -22.13 -4.46 13.17
CA ALA A 393 -21.29 -4.25 14.35
C ALA A 393 -22.16 -4.31 15.62
N VAL A 394 -21.65 -4.95 16.68
CA VAL A 394 -22.25 -4.88 18.04
C VAL A 394 -21.77 -3.61 18.74
#